data_AF-A0A2N7Q5M3-F1
#
_entry.id   AF-A0A2N7Q5M3-F1
#
_cell.length_a   1.000
_cell.length_b   1.000
_cell.length_c   1.000
_cell.angle_alpha   90.00
_cell.angle_beta   90.00
_cell.angle_gamma   90.00
#
_symmetry.space_group_name_H-M   'P 1'
#
loop_
_entity.id
_entity.type
_entity.pdbx_description
1 polymer ?
#
loop_
_entity_poly.entity_id
_entity_poly.type
_entity_poly.pdbx_seq_one_letter_code
_entity_poly.pdbx_strand_id
1 'polypeptide(L)'
;MMNGRQEKFKKIKELKKLIDQHKGLEHINLKELLKPEGGFAKEIVREAGLTISQLRKIFAEFKAIYHKYNKNPDEAKYQMYKLYPLIQYQINRDVIEKEFGYLIFSILDSLDSNPTEQNFKRTMDFMEALVAYAKTKA
;
A
#
# COMPACT_ATOMS: atom_id res chain seq x y z
N MET A 1 9.23 -21.26 20.63
CA MET A 1 8.46 -21.27 19.35
C MET A 1 8.42 -19.86 18.74
N MET A 2 9.56 -19.30 18.30
CA MET A 2 9.65 -17.91 17.79
C MET A 2 9.82 -17.77 16.27
N ASN A 3 9.83 -18.87 15.50
CA ASN A 3 10.10 -18.83 14.04
C ASN A 3 8.86 -18.57 13.15
N GLY A 4 7.66 -19.00 13.53
CA GLY A 4 6.48 -18.94 12.63
C GLY A 4 5.92 -17.53 12.38
N ARG A 5 6.12 -16.58 13.31
CA ARG A 5 5.67 -15.17 13.15
C ARG A 5 6.66 -14.30 12.39
N GLN A 6 7.94 -14.69 12.33
CA GLN A 6 8.96 -13.98 11.54
C GLN A 6 8.85 -14.30 10.05
N GLU A 7 8.38 -15.51 9.71
CA GLU A 7 8.06 -15.89 8.33
C GLU A 7 6.77 -15.24 7.81
N LYS A 8 5.78 -15.05 8.69
CA LYS A 8 4.52 -14.36 8.34
C LYS A 8 4.79 -12.88 8.07
N PHE A 9 4.36 -12.40 6.90
CA PHE A 9 4.49 -11.01 6.43
C PHE A 9 5.90 -10.56 6.05
N LYS A 10 6.75 -11.49 5.60
CA LYS A 10 8.13 -11.19 5.22
C LYS A 10 8.18 -10.10 4.14
N LYS A 11 7.40 -10.23 3.07
CA LYS A 11 7.41 -9.27 1.95
C LYS A 11 6.78 -7.93 2.32
N ILE A 12 5.75 -7.92 3.15
CA ILE A 12 5.19 -6.68 3.70
C ILE A 12 6.24 -5.91 4.51
N LYS A 13 6.92 -6.58 5.45
CA LYS A 13 7.94 -5.94 6.31
C LYS A 13 9.15 -5.48 5.53
N GLU A 14 9.60 -6.29 4.55
CA GLU A 14 10.67 -5.95 3.63
C GLU A 14 10.34 -4.66 2.85
N LEU A 15 9.17 -4.61 2.21
CA LEU A 15 8.75 -3.43 1.46
C LEU A 15 8.59 -2.20 2.35
N LYS A 16 7.97 -2.37 3.51
CA LYS A 16 7.80 -1.29 4.49
C LYS A 16 9.15 -0.67 4.86
N LYS A 17 10.14 -1.52 5.18
CA LYS A 17 11.50 -1.07 5.50
C LYS A 17 12.13 -0.29 4.35
N LEU A 18 11.98 -0.75 3.10
CA LEU A 18 12.50 -0.05 1.92
C LEU A 18 11.84 1.32 1.75
N ILE A 19 10.51 1.41 1.89
CA ILE A 19 9.77 2.68 1.83
C ILE A 19 10.25 3.64 2.92
N ASP A 20 10.37 3.17 4.17
CA ASP A 20 10.78 4.01 5.30
C ASP A 20 12.22 4.52 5.13
N GLN A 21 13.12 3.68 4.58
CA GLN A 21 14.52 4.03 4.34
C GLN A 21 14.72 5.02 3.20
N HIS A 22 13.98 4.84 2.10
CA HIS A 22 14.14 5.64 0.89
C HIS A 22 13.08 6.74 0.76
N LYS A 23 12.13 6.82 1.71
CA LYS A 23 11.01 7.77 1.72
C LYS A 23 10.18 7.76 0.44
N GLY A 24 9.93 6.58 -0.13
CA GLY A 24 9.08 6.48 -1.30
C GLY A 24 9.18 5.16 -2.03
N LEU A 25 8.11 4.85 -2.77
CA LEU A 25 8.09 3.73 -3.69
C LEU A 25 8.89 4.02 -4.96
N GLU A 26 9.07 5.29 -5.34
CA GLU A 26 9.77 5.66 -6.58
C GLU A 26 11.21 5.12 -6.69
N HIS A 27 11.86 4.90 -5.54
CA HIS A 27 13.23 4.37 -5.45
C HIS A 27 13.30 2.84 -5.51
N ILE A 28 12.16 2.17 -5.52
CA ILE A 28 12.09 0.70 -5.60
C ILE A 28 11.96 0.29 -7.06
N ASN A 29 12.68 -0.77 -7.44
CA ASN A 29 12.66 -1.28 -8.79
C ASN A 29 11.22 -1.67 -9.20
N LEU A 30 10.73 -1.08 -10.30
CA LEU A 30 9.37 -1.30 -10.78
C LEU A 30 9.07 -2.77 -11.05
N LYS A 31 10.01 -3.49 -11.66
CA LYS A 31 9.84 -4.92 -11.95
C LYS A 31 9.70 -5.72 -10.65
N GLU A 32 10.45 -5.38 -9.62
CA GLU A 32 10.33 -6.05 -8.31
C GLU A 32 9.02 -5.73 -7.60
N LEU A 33 8.48 -4.52 -7.76
CA LEU A 33 7.18 -4.16 -7.22
C LEU A 33 6.05 -4.96 -7.89
N LEU A 34 6.07 -5.08 -9.22
CA LEU A 34 4.89 -5.52 -9.99
C LEU A 34 4.96 -6.96 -10.51
N LYS A 35 6.15 -7.56 -10.66
CA LYS A 35 6.25 -8.88 -11.32
C LYS A 35 5.43 -9.94 -10.58
N PRO A 36 4.86 -10.93 -11.30
CA PRO A 36 4.07 -11.97 -10.66
C PRO A 36 4.89 -12.81 -9.68
N GLU A 37 6.05 -13.33 -10.10
CA GLU A 37 6.82 -14.28 -9.28
C GLU A 37 7.91 -13.57 -8.47
N GLY A 38 7.84 -13.72 -7.15
CA GLY A 38 8.77 -13.11 -6.20
C GLY A 38 8.70 -11.57 -6.16
N GLY A 39 7.69 -10.96 -6.78
CA GLY A 39 7.43 -9.52 -6.71
C GLY A 39 6.60 -9.15 -5.49
N PHE A 40 6.70 -7.90 -5.05
CA PHE A 40 6.06 -7.44 -3.83
C PHE A 40 4.53 -7.54 -3.90
N ALA A 41 3.90 -7.09 -4.99
CA ALA A 41 2.44 -7.00 -5.05
C ALA A 41 1.74 -8.35 -4.84
N LYS A 42 2.10 -9.39 -5.61
CA LYS A 42 1.47 -10.72 -5.51
C LYS A 42 1.72 -11.35 -4.13
N GLU A 43 2.94 -11.24 -3.62
CA GLU A 43 3.31 -11.82 -2.33
C GLU A 43 2.59 -11.14 -1.16
N ILE A 44 2.46 -9.81 -1.20
CA ILE A 44 1.75 -9.04 -0.18
C ILE A 44 0.26 -9.41 -0.16
N VAL A 45 -0.38 -9.50 -1.33
CA VAL A 45 -1.78 -9.96 -1.42
C VAL A 45 -1.95 -11.35 -0.79
N ARG A 46 -1.01 -12.26 -1.06
CA ARG A 46 -0.99 -13.62 -0.50
C ARG A 46 -0.79 -13.61 1.01
N GLU A 47 0.23 -12.90 1.50
CA GLU A 47 0.57 -12.82 2.92
C GLU A 47 -0.57 -12.21 3.74
N ALA A 48 -1.17 -11.11 3.25
CA ALA A 48 -2.23 -10.39 3.95
C ALA A 48 -3.64 -10.99 3.75
N GLY A 49 -3.80 -12.01 2.89
CA GLY A 49 -5.10 -12.64 2.63
C GLY A 49 -6.15 -11.67 2.07
N LEU A 50 -5.72 -10.69 1.27
CA LEU A 50 -6.58 -9.60 0.82
C LEU A 50 -7.53 -10.05 -0.29
N THR A 51 -8.76 -9.58 -0.18
CA THR A 51 -9.79 -9.72 -1.20
C THR A 51 -9.78 -8.54 -2.16
N ILE A 52 -10.28 -8.76 -3.37
CA ILE A 52 -10.42 -7.71 -4.37
C ILE A 52 -11.27 -6.52 -3.89
N SER A 53 -12.28 -6.75 -3.05
CA SER A 53 -13.17 -5.69 -2.56
C SER A 53 -12.49 -4.78 -1.53
N GLN A 54 -11.64 -5.33 -0.65
CA GLN A 54 -10.81 -4.54 0.27
C GLN A 54 -9.82 -3.66 -0.52
N LEU A 55 -9.12 -4.26 -1.49
CA LEU A 55 -8.12 -3.57 -2.29
C LEU A 55 -8.72 -2.48 -3.19
N ARG A 56 -9.88 -2.74 -3.82
CA ARG A 56 -10.58 -1.72 -4.64
C ARG A 56 -10.97 -0.50 -3.84
N LYS A 57 -11.41 -0.66 -2.58
CA LYS A 57 -11.74 0.47 -1.71
C LYS A 57 -10.52 1.33 -1.44
N ILE A 58 -9.40 0.70 -1.02
CA ILE A 58 -8.14 1.41 -0.75
C ILE A 58 -7.64 2.10 -2.03
N PHE A 59 -7.61 1.38 -3.16
CA PHE A 59 -7.20 1.92 -4.45
C PHE A 59 -8.02 3.14 -4.88
N ALA A 60 -9.35 3.10 -4.71
CA ALA A 60 -10.22 4.22 -5.07
C ALA A 60 -9.87 5.49 -4.28
N GLU A 61 -9.55 5.37 -3.00
CA GLU A 61 -9.11 6.49 -2.17
C GLU A 61 -7.76 7.06 -2.64
N PHE A 62 -6.76 6.21 -2.88
CA PHE A 62 -5.47 6.64 -3.42
C PHE A 62 -5.63 7.33 -4.80
N LYS A 63 -6.51 6.81 -5.65
CA LYS A 63 -6.82 7.40 -6.95
C LYS A 63 -7.44 8.80 -6.80
N ALA A 64 -8.36 8.97 -5.84
CA ALA A 64 -8.97 10.27 -5.56
C ALA A 64 -7.91 11.29 -5.09
N ILE A 65 -7.03 10.88 -4.18
CA ILE A 65 -5.91 11.70 -3.69
C ILE A 65 -5.00 12.11 -4.86
N TYR A 66 -4.59 11.17 -5.71
CA TYR A 66 -3.71 11.45 -6.85
C TYR A 66 -4.34 12.45 -7.83
N HIS A 67 -5.64 12.29 -8.15
CA HIS A 67 -6.35 13.23 -9.01
C HIS A 67 -6.46 14.63 -8.42
N LYS A 68 -6.56 14.75 -7.09
CA LYS A 68 -6.58 16.05 -6.40
C LYS A 68 -5.21 16.66 -6.28
N TYR A 69 -4.16 15.88 -6.07
CA TYR A 69 -2.80 16.38 -5.90
C TYR A 69 -2.38 17.28 -7.06
N ASN A 70 -2.69 16.90 -8.30
CA ASN A 70 -2.39 17.70 -9.50
C ASN A 70 -3.21 18.99 -9.63
N LYS A 71 -4.29 19.16 -8.86
CA LYS A 71 -5.22 20.30 -8.95
C LYS A 71 -5.16 21.22 -7.72
N ASN A 72 -5.11 20.61 -6.54
CA ASN A 72 -5.13 21.25 -5.23
C ASN A 72 -4.37 20.37 -4.21
N PRO A 73 -3.05 20.59 -4.05
CA PRO A 73 -2.21 19.81 -3.15
C PRO A 73 -2.67 19.82 -1.69
N ASP A 74 -3.16 20.95 -1.19
CA ASP A 74 -3.62 21.08 0.21
C ASP A 74 -4.86 20.21 0.48
N GLU A 75 -5.80 20.18 -0.46
CA GLU A 75 -6.98 19.32 -0.36
C GLU A 75 -6.60 17.84 -0.45
N ALA A 76 -5.64 17.49 -1.32
CA ALA A 76 -5.12 16.13 -1.43
C ALA A 76 -4.47 15.66 -0.12
N LYS A 77 -3.68 16.53 0.51
CA LYS A 77 -3.05 16.28 1.81
C LYS A 77 -4.09 16.07 2.92
N TYR A 78 -5.12 16.91 2.97
CA TYR A 78 -6.23 16.71 3.89
C TYR A 78 -6.94 15.36 3.69
N GLN A 79 -7.13 14.92 2.44
CA GLN A 79 -7.69 13.60 2.15
C GLN A 79 -6.76 12.45 2.57
N MET A 80 -5.46 12.57 2.34
CA MET A 80 -4.49 11.59 2.83
C MET A 80 -4.59 11.42 4.35
N TYR A 81 -4.71 12.52 5.09
CA TYR A 81 -4.83 12.47 6.55
C TYR A 81 -6.10 11.77 7.04
N LYS A 82 -7.18 11.77 6.26
CA LYS A 82 -8.39 10.98 6.58
C LYS A 82 -8.20 9.48 6.43
N LEU A 83 -7.22 9.02 5.65
CA LEU A 83 -6.98 7.59 5.46
C LEU A 83 -6.38 6.93 6.69
N TYR A 84 -5.58 7.63 7.49
CA TYR A 84 -5.03 7.08 8.72
C TYR A 84 -6.11 6.51 9.67
N PRO A 85 -7.10 7.31 10.13
CA PRO A 85 -8.15 6.78 11.01
C PRO A 85 -9.05 5.75 10.31
N LEU A 86 -9.30 5.87 9.00
CA LEU A 86 -10.11 4.92 8.25
C LEU A 86 -9.46 3.54 8.15
N ILE A 87 -8.15 3.49 7.89
CA ILE A 87 -7.39 2.24 7.86
C ILE A 87 -7.27 1.68 9.28
N GLN A 88 -6.98 2.52 10.29
CA GLN A 88 -6.92 2.08 11.69
C GLN A 88 -8.24 1.45 12.16
N TYR A 89 -9.38 2.05 11.80
CA TYR A 89 -10.69 1.49 12.10
C TYR A 89 -10.89 0.11 11.47
N GLN A 90 -10.46 -0.08 10.22
CA GLN A 90 -10.57 -1.38 9.55
C GLN A 90 -9.60 -2.43 10.13
N ILE A 91 -8.40 -2.03 10.58
CA ILE A 91 -7.49 -2.89 11.34
C ILE A 91 -8.16 -3.34 12.64
N ASN A 92 -8.75 -2.40 13.41
CA ASN A 92 -9.40 -2.71 14.68
C ASN A 92 -10.62 -3.64 14.53
N ARG A 93 -11.20 -3.71 13.33
CA ARG A 93 -12.31 -4.61 13.00
C ARG A 93 -11.87 -5.93 12.37
N ASP A 94 -10.56 -6.18 12.30
CA ASP A 94 -9.96 -7.33 11.63
C ASP A 94 -10.40 -7.46 10.16
N VAL A 95 -10.79 -6.34 9.53
CA VAL A 95 -11.17 -6.29 8.11
C VAL A 95 -9.94 -6.26 7.23
N ILE A 96 -8.84 -5.67 7.68
CA ILE A 96 -7.55 -5.69 6.98
C ILE A 96 -6.48 -6.18 7.93
N GLU A 97 -5.56 -6.98 7.43
CA GLU A 97 -4.47 -7.44 8.26
C GLU A 97 -3.58 -6.28 8.69
N LYS A 98 -3.26 -6.24 9.98
CA LYS A 98 -2.55 -5.17 10.67
C LYS A 98 -1.25 -4.78 9.99
N GLU A 99 -0.44 -5.76 9.59
CA GLU A 99 0.84 -5.51 8.92
C GLU A 99 0.65 -4.83 7.56
N PHE A 100 -0.40 -5.21 6.82
CA PHE A 100 -0.75 -4.52 5.58
C PHE A 100 -1.24 -3.10 5.84
N GLY A 101 -2.06 -2.88 6.87
CA GLY A 101 -2.48 -1.55 7.28
C GLY A 101 -1.28 -0.64 7.63
N TYR A 102 -0.25 -1.18 8.28
CA TYR A 102 0.98 -0.45 8.57
C TYR A 102 1.84 -0.19 7.34
N LEU A 103 1.82 -1.07 6.34
CA LEU A 103 2.41 -0.77 5.04
C LEU A 103 1.69 0.40 4.36
N ILE A 104 0.36 0.46 4.41
CA ILE A 104 -0.41 1.60 3.89
C ILE A 104 -0.01 2.90 4.60
N PHE A 105 0.19 2.88 5.92
CA PHE A 105 0.68 4.06 6.64
C PHE A 105 2.06 4.51 6.15
N SER A 106 3.02 3.59 6.00
CA SER A 106 4.33 3.94 5.44
C SER A 106 4.24 4.54 4.04
N ILE A 107 3.31 4.05 3.20
CA ILE A 107 3.07 4.65 1.88
C ILE A 107 2.54 6.08 2.02
N LEU A 108 1.54 6.30 2.88
CA LEU A 108 0.98 7.65 3.13
C LEU A 108 2.05 8.62 3.68
N ASP A 109 2.84 8.17 4.65
CA ASP A 109 3.95 8.96 5.23
C ASP A 109 4.99 9.31 4.15
N SER A 110 5.26 8.39 3.22
CA SER A 110 6.17 8.63 2.10
C SER A 110 5.61 9.64 1.11
N LEU A 111 4.30 9.64 0.87
CA LEU A 111 3.66 10.61 -0.02
C LEU A 111 3.59 12.00 0.61
N ASP A 112 3.51 12.12 1.93
CA ASP A 112 3.55 13.42 2.62
C ASP A 112 4.98 13.98 2.70
N SER A 113 5.95 13.12 2.99
CA SER A 113 7.36 13.52 3.13
C SER A 113 8.14 13.62 1.81
N ASN A 114 7.67 12.94 0.76
CA ASN A 114 8.24 12.97 -0.59
C ASN A 114 7.11 13.02 -1.64
N PRO A 115 6.43 14.17 -1.79
CA PRO A 115 5.25 14.32 -2.65
C PRO A 115 5.63 14.53 -4.12
N THR A 116 6.45 13.66 -4.72
CA THR A 116 6.79 13.76 -6.14
C THR A 116 5.74 13.06 -7.01
N GLU A 117 5.53 13.56 -8.24
CA GLU A 117 4.63 12.90 -9.19
C GLU A 117 5.03 11.43 -9.43
N GLN A 118 6.33 11.15 -9.46
CA GLN A 118 6.85 9.80 -9.68
C GLN A 118 6.60 8.87 -8.49
N ASN A 119 6.65 9.36 -7.24
CA ASN A 119 6.27 8.58 -6.05
C ASN A 119 4.76 8.28 -6.02
N PHE A 120 3.93 9.27 -6.38
CA PHE A 120 2.50 9.07 -6.56
C PHE A 120 2.19 8.05 -7.66
N LYS A 121 2.79 8.20 -8.85
CA LYS A 121 2.61 7.28 -9.97
C LYS A 121 3.02 5.86 -9.59
N ARG A 122 4.17 5.69 -8.92
CA ARG A 122 4.61 4.38 -8.45
C ARG A 122 3.67 3.77 -7.42
N THR A 123 3.12 4.60 -6.54
CA THR A 123 2.07 4.16 -5.60
C THR A 123 0.84 3.66 -6.35
N MET A 124 0.39 4.38 -7.37
CA MET A 124 -0.75 3.97 -8.18
C MET A 124 -0.49 2.65 -8.92
N ASP A 125 0.67 2.52 -9.58
CA ASP A 125 1.08 1.28 -10.26
C ASP A 125 1.07 0.08 -9.29
N PHE A 126 1.59 0.28 -8.08
CA PHE A 126 1.64 -0.75 -7.05
C PHE A 126 0.24 -1.14 -6.56
N MET A 127 -0.64 -0.16 -6.27
CA MET A 127 -2.01 -0.43 -5.83
C MET A 127 -2.83 -1.15 -6.92
N GLU A 128 -2.64 -0.79 -8.18
CA GLU A 128 -3.27 -1.46 -9.31
C GLU A 128 -2.82 -2.93 -9.41
N ALA A 129 -1.51 -3.18 -9.26
CA ALA A 129 -1.00 -4.54 -9.23
C ALA A 129 -1.53 -5.37 -8.04
N LEU A 130 -1.68 -4.78 -6.86
CA LEU A 130 -2.33 -5.45 -5.72
C LEU A 130 -3.75 -5.87 -6.10
N VAL A 131 -4.55 -4.97 -6.69
CA VAL A 131 -5.91 -5.26 -7.14
C VAL A 131 -5.91 -6.37 -8.20
N ALA A 132 -4.98 -6.34 -9.15
CA ALA A 132 -4.89 -7.32 -10.24
C ALA A 132 -4.54 -8.73 -9.76
N TYR A 133 -3.73 -8.86 -8.71
CA TYR A 133 -3.38 -10.16 -8.12
C TYR A 133 -4.36 -10.63 -7.04
N ALA A 134 -5.29 -9.79 -6.62
CA ALA A 134 -6.34 -10.16 -5.70
C ALA A 134 -7.25 -11.22 -6.32
N LYS A 135 -7.45 -12.34 -5.63
CA LYS A 135 -8.45 -13.32 -6.06
C LYS A 135 -9.85 -12.71 -5.92
N THR A 136 -10.66 -12.86 -6.96
CA THR A 136 -12.12 -12.88 -6.79
C THR A 136 -12.46 -14.10 -5.94
N LYS A 137 -13.11 -13.90 -4.79
CA LYS A 137 -13.83 -15.02 -4.16
C LYS A 137 -14.91 -15.43 -5.16
N ALA A 138 -14.81 -16.66 -5.67
CA ALA A 138 -15.94 -17.34 -6.28
C ALA A 138 -16.98 -17.65 -5.18
#